data_AF-A0A432FZL6-F1
#
_entry.id   AF-A0A432FZL6-F1
#
_cell.length_a   1.000
_cell.length_b   1.000
_cell.length_c   1.000
_cell.angle_alpha   90.00
_cell.angle_beta   90.00
_cell.angle_gamma   90.00
#
_symmetry.space_group_name_H-M   'P 1'
#
loop_
_entity.id
_entity.type
_entity.pdbx_description
1 polymer ?
#
loop_
_entity_poly.entity_id
_entity_poly.type
_entity_poly.pdbx_seq_one_letter_code
_entity_poly.pdbx_strand_id
1 'polypeptide(L)'
;MIINSVRAKNVLKYAELEIESVPGEGIIAISGENESGKSSIGETICFALFGRTFSLDEEHLQKVLRWGENRCSVILEFTVDGTRYQLGRFLDRDGNHGARLALAEKPDETLARGVTSVADRLFEILGYEFDEFVESFYLAQREITTPHPHSVAVKIMAGVAPLEQVSSEFEEEIAKFEEMLDEIEAEAEALRQEQEELDFQEGLLVTLEDRKNALEAEVAANKERVSALEHAIDTYERDYPLIRRAEGKRGRARFWRFVTFVLALVAAGTWGLLSQGGDLPQSRQLLQLLQQQVTGWQDAWIPYIGVGAIVLGVLMFFFWMRVSYHNRRAQELRAETAELPRAMEAARAIGPLPAESSPGDG
;
A
#
# COMPACT_ATOMS: atom_id res chain seq x y z
N MET A 1 -62.23 -23.81 -11.50
CA MET A 1 -62.51 -24.93 -12.44
C MET A 1 -63.95 -25.37 -12.31
N ILE A 2 -64.64 -25.61 -13.42
CA ILE A 2 -66.02 -26.15 -13.47
C ILE A 2 -66.03 -27.37 -14.38
N ILE A 3 -66.53 -28.51 -13.91
CA ILE A 3 -66.68 -29.73 -14.72
C ILE A 3 -67.93 -29.58 -15.61
N ASN A 4 -67.80 -29.86 -16.90
CA ASN A 4 -68.88 -29.77 -17.88
C ASN A 4 -69.44 -31.14 -18.26
N SER A 5 -68.57 -32.14 -18.46
CA SER A 5 -68.97 -33.51 -18.78
C SER A 5 -67.92 -34.53 -18.36
N VAL A 6 -68.37 -35.76 -18.07
CA VAL A 6 -67.51 -36.90 -17.75
C VAL A 6 -67.99 -38.10 -18.55
N ARG A 7 -67.12 -38.66 -19.39
CA ARG A 7 -67.36 -39.92 -20.10
C ARG A 7 -66.27 -40.92 -19.75
N ALA A 8 -66.63 -42.07 -19.22
CA ALA A 8 -65.67 -43.12 -18.89
C ALA A 8 -66.12 -44.49 -19.39
N LYS A 9 -65.14 -45.33 -19.73
CA LYS A 9 -65.35 -46.73 -20.11
C LYS A 9 -64.44 -47.62 -19.31
N ASN A 10 -65.00 -48.68 -18.73
CA ASN A 10 -64.31 -49.71 -17.95
C ASN A 10 -63.49 -49.17 -16.78
N VAL A 11 -64.00 -48.16 -16.07
CA VAL A 11 -63.35 -47.54 -14.91
C VAL A 11 -64.05 -47.98 -13.63
N LEU A 12 -63.32 -48.61 -12.73
CA LEU A 12 -63.78 -49.05 -11.41
C LEU A 12 -65.07 -49.90 -11.52
N LYS A 13 -66.19 -49.38 -11.01
CA LYS A 13 -67.50 -50.05 -11.05
C LYS A 13 -68.23 -49.88 -12.39
N TYR A 14 -67.86 -48.89 -13.21
CA TYR A 14 -68.60 -48.50 -14.40
C TYR A 14 -68.05 -49.19 -15.66
N ALA A 15 -68.94 -49.93 -16.36
CA ALA A 15 -68.69 -50.36 -17.74
C ALA A 15 -68.65 -49.12 -18.66
N GLU A 16 -69.64 -48.26 -18.46
CA GLU A 16 -69.82 -46.99 -19.15
C GLU A 16 -70.41 -46.02 -18.13
N LEU A 17 -69.83 -44.82 -18.07
CA LEU A 17 -70.31 -43.71 -17.27
C LEU A 17 -70.41 -42.51 -18.21
N GLU A 18 -71.59 -41.91 -18.29
CA GLU A 18 -71.82 -40.73 -19.12
C GLU A 18 -72.61 -39.72 -18.30
N ILE A 19 -71.94 -38.64 -17.92
CA ILE A 19 -72.51 -37.49 -17.24
C ILE A 19 -72.33 -36.31 -18.19
N GLU A 20 -73.41 -35.94 -18.86
CA GLU A 20 -73.42 -34.81 -19.78
C GLU A 20 -74.07 -33.58 -19.13
N SER A 21 -73.69 -32.39 -19.63
CA SER A 21 -74.34 -31.12 -19.30
C SER A 21 -74.42 -30.84 -17.79
N VAL A 22 -73.30 -31.02 -17.08
CA VAL A 22 -73.17 -30.64 -15.68
C VAL A 22 -73.41 -29.12 -15.56
N PRO A 23 -74.34 -28.68 -14.69
CA PRO A 23 -74.62 -27.26 -14.48
C PRO A 23 -73.35 -26.48 -14.09
N GLY A 24 -73.17 -25.29 -14.66
CA GLY A 24 -72.03 -24.43 -14.36
C GLY A 24 -72.05 -23.80 -12.96
N GLU A 25 -73.21 -23.78 -12.32
CA GLU A 25 -73.43 -23.27 -10.98
C GLU A 25 -74.53 -24.07 -10.27
N GLY A 26 -74.47 -24.10 -8.94
CA GLY A 26 -75.46 -24.75 -8.09
C GLY A 26 -74.93 -25.95 -7.30
N ILE A 27 -75.86 -26.73 -6.73
CA ILE A 27 -75.58 -27.89 -5.90
C ILE A 27 -76.14 -29.13 -6.59
N ILE A 28 -75.28 -30.13 -6.81
CA ILE A 28 -75.65 -31.40 -7.44
C ILE A 28 -75.65 -32.49 -6.36
N ALA A 29 -76.78 -33.15 -6.18
CA ALA A 29 -76.91 -34.28 -5.27
C ALA A 29 -76.86 -35.60 -6.06
N ILE A 30 -75.91 -36.47 -5.72
CA ILE A 30 -75.82 -37.83 -6.26
C ILE A 30 -76.30 -38.80 -5.19
N SER A 31 -77.41 -39.49 -5.44
CA SER A 31 -78.02 -40.45 -4.51
C SER A 31 -78.07 -41.85 -5.12
N GLY A 32 -78.06 -42.86 -4.25
CA GLY A 32 -78.06 -44.28 -4.62
C GLY A 32 -77.71 -45.15 -3.43
N GLU A 33 -77.88 -46.46 -3.56
CA GLU A 33 -77.57 -47.43 -2.50
C GLU A 33 -76.06 -47.45 -2.15
N ASN A 34 -75.71 -48.00 -1.00
CA ASN A 34 -74.31 -48.28 -0.70
C ASN A 34 -73.72 -49.14 -1.82
N GLU A 35 -72.46 -48.89 -2.15
CA GLU A 35 -71.75 -49.59 -3.23
C GLU A 35 -72.28 -49.36 -4.65
N SER A 36 -73.27 -48.47 -4.87
CA SER A 36 -73.81 -48.15 -6.20
C SER A 36 -72.83 -47.43 -7.15
N GLY A 37 -71.63 -47.09 -6.69
CA GLY A 37 -70.60 -46.41 -7.51
C GLY A 37 -70.48 -44.90 -7.30
N LYS A 38 -71.24 -44.29 -6.37
CA LYS A 38 -71.19 -42.83 -6.10
C LYS A 38 -69.78 -42.30 -5.90
N SER A 39 -69.00 -42.93 -5.03
CA SER A 39 -67.60 -42.54 -4.78
C SER A 39 -66.71 -42.78 -6.00
N SER A 40 -67.01 -43.81 -6.79
CA SER A 40 -66.28 -44.12 -8.03
C SER A 40 -66.44 -43.03 -9.10
N ILE A 41 -67.48 -42.19 -9.05
CA ILE A 41 -67.59 -41.00 -9.91
C ILE A 41 -66.48 -40.00 -9.57
N GLY A 42 -66.28 -39.72 -8.28
CA GLY A 42 -65.20 -38.86 -7.79
C GLY A 42 -63.83 -39.41 -8.12
N GLU A 43 -63.62 -40.72 -7.93
CA GLU A 43 -62.36 -41.38 -8.33
C GLU A 43 -62.13 -41.33 -9.84
N THR A 44 -63.18 -41.44 -10.66
CA THR A 44 -63.07 -41.33 -12.12
C THR A 44 -62.63 -39.93 -12.55
N ILE A 45 -63.18 -38.89 -11.93
CA ILE A 45 -62.76 -37.49 -12.17
C ILE A 45 -61.31 -37.28 -11.71
N CYS A 46 -60.96 -37.78 -10.53
CA CYS A 46 -59.61 -37.71 -9.98
C CYS A 46 -58.59 -38.39 -10.91
N PHE A 47 -58.91 -39.61 -11.37
CA PHE A 47 -58.10 -40.33 -12.35
C PHE A 47 -57.98 -39.56 -13.66
N ALA A 48 -59.06 -38.94 -14.15
CA ALA A 48 -59.02 -38.14 -15.36
C ALA A 48 -58.06 -36.94 -15.23
N LEU A 49 -58.08 -36.24 -14.10
CA LEU A 49 -57.24 -35.08 -13.85
C LEU A 49 -55.77 -35.46 -13.64
N PHE A 50 -55.50 -36.39 -12.72
CA PHE A 50 -54.14 -36.62 -12.20
C PHE A 50 -53.55 -37.97 -12.59
N GLY A 51 -54.35 -38.86 -13.19
CA GLY A 51 -53.90 -40.21 -13.54
C GLY A 51 -53.72 -41.13 -12.33
N ARG A 52 -54.19 -40.73 -11.15
CA ARG A 52 -54.24 -41.50 -9.91
C ARG A 52 -55.58 -41.28 -9.19
N THR A 53 -55.87 -42.10 -8.18
CA THR A 53 -57.11 -42.00 -7.38
C THR A 53 -56.77 -41.86 -5.91
N PHE A 54 -57.64 -41.25 -5.11
CA PHE A 54 -57.43 -41.14 -3.66
C PHE A 54 -57.57 -42.48 -2.89
N SER A 55 -58.15 -43.52 -3.51
CA SER A 55 -58.36 -44.84 -2.87
C SER A 55 -57.30 -45.88 -3.23
N LEU A 56 -56.43 -45.61 -4.21
CA LEU A 56 -55.44 -46.55 -4.72
C LEU A 56 -54.08 -45.88 -4.81
N ASP A 57 -53.08 -46.53 -4.23
CA ASP A 57 -51.68 -46.14 -4.38
C ASP A 57 -51.17 -46.39 -5.81
N GLU A 58 -50.05 -45.77 -6.17
CA GLU A 58 -49.46 -45.86 -7.52
C GLU A 58 -49.15 -47.31 -7.94
N GLU A 59 -48.69 -48.14 -7.01
CA GLU A 59 -48.43 -49.58 -7.25
C GLU A 59 -49.69 -50.36 -7.63
N HIS A 60 -50.86 -49.84 -7.27
CA HIS A 60 -52.15 -50.47 -7.46
C HIS A 60 -53.02 -49.75 -8.51
N LEU A 61 -52.43 -48.84 -9.29
CA LEU A 61 -53.17 -48.06 -10.28
C LEU A 61 -53.94 -48.92 -11.30
N GLN A 62 -53.43 -50.11 -11.60
CA GLN A 62 -54.13 -51.10 -12.44
C GLN A 62 -55.51 -51.50 -11.93
N LYS A 63 -55.79 -51.36 -10.62
CA LYS A 63 -57.11 -51.62 -10.03
C LYS A 63 -58.16 -50.56 -10.39
N VAL A 64 -57.76 -49.43 -11.01
CA VAL A 64 -58.69 -48.48 -11.65
C VAL A 64 -59.43 -49.15 -12.80
N LEU A 65 -58.79 -50.13 -13.46
CA LEU A 65 -59.38 -50.85 -14.56
C LEU A 65 -60.45 -51.83 -14.05
N ARG A 66 -61.64 -51.76 -14.64
CA ARG A 66 -62.77 -52.61 -14.27
C ARG A 66 -62.41 -54.08 -14.44
N TRP A 67 -62.82 -54.90 -13.46
CA TRP A 67 -62.50 -56.33 -13.45
C TRP A 67 -62.91 -57.04 -14.74
N GLY A 68 -61.95 -57.78 -15.32
CA GLY A 68 -62.16 -58.57 -16.54
C GLY A 68 -61.91 -57.82 -17.86
N GLU A 69 -61.67 -56.51 -17.80
CA GLU A 69 -61.38 -55.69 -18.98
C GLU A 69 -59.87 -55.63 -19.27
N ASN A 70 -59.49 -55.12 -20.44
CA ASN A 70 -58.08 -54.95 -20.82
C ASN A 70 -57.66 -53.48 -20.94
N ARG A 71 -58.62 -52.56 -21.04
CA ARG A 71 -58.37 -51.12 -21.14
C ARG A 71 -59.51 -50.32 -20.51
N CYS A 72 -59.16 -49.21 -19.88
CA CYS A 72 -60.08 -48.18 -19.44
C CYS A 72 -59.74 -46.82 -20.06
N SER A 73 -60.73 -45.93 -20.15
CA SER A 73 -60.54 -44.57 -20.65
C SER A 73 -61.50 -43.59 -20.02
N VAL A 74 -61.04 -42.36 -19.80
CA VAL A 74 -61.88 -41.25 -19.34
C VAL A 74 -61.65 -40.03 -20.22
N ILE A 75 -62.74 -39.34 -20.56
CA ILE A 75 -62.75 -38.04 -21.18
C ILE A 75 -63.49 -37.10 -20.23
N LEU A 76 -62.79 -36.09 -19.75
CA LEU A 76 -63.29 -35.04 -18.87
C LEU A 76 -63.27 -33.72 -19.65
N GLU A 77 -64.41 -33.03 -19.69
CA GLU A 77 -64.47 -31.65 -20.17
C GLU A 77 -64.69 -30.72 -19.00
N PHE A 78 -63.89 -29.66 -18.94
CA PHE A 78 -63.95 -28.68 -17.85
C PHE A 78 -63.61 -27.27 -18.36
N THR A 79 -64.04 -26.26 -17.61
CA THR A 79 -63.84 -24.85 -17.90
C THR A 79 -63.00 -24.19 -16.80
N VAL A 80 -61.99 -23.41 -17.20
CA VAL A 80 -61.16 -22.56 -16.32
C VAL A 80 -61.07 -21.19 -16.97
N ASP A 81 -61.38 -20.13 -16.22
CA ASP A 81 -61.34 -18.74 -16.68
C ASP A 81 -62.00 -18.51 -18.05
N GLY A 82 -63.16 -19.15 -18.26
CA GLY A 82 -63.94 -19.07 -19.49
C GLY A 82 -63.44 -19.94 -20.65
N THR A 83 -62.27 -20.57 -20.54
CA THR A 83 -61.72 -21.47 -21.56
C THR A 83 -62.12 -22.92 -21.28
N ARG A 84 -62.65 -23.61 -22.30
CA ARG A 84 -63.08 -25.01 -22.18
C ARG A 84 -62.02 -25.96 -22.71
N TYR A 85 -61.66 -26.93 -21.88
CA TYR A 85 -60.65 -27.96 -22.15
C TYR A 85 -61.29 -29.34 -22.23
N GLN A 86 -60.66 -30.23 -22.98
CA GLN A 86 -60.96 -31.65 -23.03
C GLN A 86 -59.70 -32.44 -22.65
N LEU A 87 -59.82 -33.25 -21.61
CA LEU A 87 -58.77 -34.09 -21.06
C LEU A 87 -59.14 -35.55 -21.24
N GLY A 88 -58.34 -36.26 -22.02
CA GLY A 88 -58.47 -37.69 -22.23
C GLY A 88 -57.35 -38.44 -21.51
N ARG A 89 -57.69 -39.48 -20.76
CA ARG A 89 -56.73 -40.45 -20.22
C ARG A 89 -57.15 -41.88 -20.53
N PHE A 90 -56.18 -42.76 -20.65
CA PHE A 90 -56.42 -44.19 -20.71
C PHE A 90 -55.33 -44.96 -19.97
N LEU A 91 -55.71 -46.13 -19.47
CA LEU A 91 -54.80 -47.10 -18.89
C LEU A 91 -55.17 -48.48 -19.44
N ASP A 92 -54.16 -49.26 -19.81
CA ASP A 92 -54.34 -50.67 -20.15
C ASP A 92 -53.68 -51.60 -19.13
N ARG A 93 -54.02 -52.88 -19.23
CA ARG A 93 -53.54 -53.93 -18.35
C ARG A 93 -52.03 -54.13 -18.39
N ASP A 94 -51.38 -53.71 -19.46
CA ASP A 94 -49.93 -53.79 -19.64
C ASP A 94 -49.19 -52.61 -18.98
N GLY A 95 -49.91 -51.61 -18.47
CA GLY A 95 -49.33 -50.43 -17.82
C GLY A 95 -49.17 -49.23 -18.73
N ASN A 96 -49.62 -49.30 -19.98
CA ASN A 96 -49.56 -48.15 -20.87
C ASN A 96 -50.58 -47.11 -20.40
N HIS A 97 -50.06 -46.04 -19.83
CA HIS A 97 -50.82 -44.90 -19.38
C HIS A 97 -50.61 -43.75 -20.36
N GLY A 98 -51.69 -43.32 -21.01
CA GLY A 98 -51.67 -42.18 -21.92
C GLY A 98 -52.56 -41.05 -21.43
N ALA A 99 -52.13 -39.82 -21.71
CA ALA A 99 -52.89 -38.61 -21.46
C ALA A 99 -52.84 -37.69 -22.68
N ARG A 100 -53.93 -36.95 -22.91
CA ARG A 100 -54.08 -35.95 -23.98
C ARG A 100 -54.90 -34.78 -23.45
N LEU A 101 -54.40 -33.57 -23.64
CA LEU A 101 -55.10 -32.34 -23.33
C LEU A 101 -55.30 -31.54 -24.63
N ALA A 102 -56.52 -31.03 -24.85
CA ALA A 102 -56.87 -30.20 -26.00
C ALA A 102 -57.89 -29.12 -25.60
N LEU A 103 -58.10 -28.13 -26.46
CA LEU A 103 -59.24 -27.22 -26.35
C LEU A 103 -60.51 -27.94 -26.80
N ALA A 104 -61.60 -27.77 -26.06
CA ALA A 104 -62.85 -28.46 -26.39
C ALA A 104 -63.45 -28.01 -27.74
N GLU A 105 -63.19 -26.77 -28.17
CA GLU A 105 -63.60 -26.25 -29.49
C GLU A 105 -62.78 -26.85 -30.65
N LYS A 106 -61.56 -27.32 -30.36
CA LYS A 106 -60.62 -27.86 -31.34
C LYS A 106 -59.96 -29.14 -30.80
N PRO A 107 -60.72 -30.23 -30.64
CA PRO A 107 -60.22 -31.45 -30.01
C PRO A 107 -59.06 -32.10 -30.78
N ASP A 108 -58.92 -31.84 -32.08
CA ASP A 108 -57.82 -32.31 -32.92
C ASP A 108 -56.49 -31.59 -32.64
N GLU A 109 -56.55 -30.35 -32.16
CA GLU A 109 -55.39 -29.52 -31.82
C GLU A 109 -54.93 -29.81 -30.38
N THR A 110 -53.94 -30.70 -30.26
CA THR A 110 -53.39 -31.09 -28.96
C THR A 110 -52.58 -29.98 -28.31
N LEU A 111 -52.93 -29.61 -27.08
CA LEU A 111 -52.11 -28.73 -26.25
C LEU A 111 -50.94 -29.50 -25.64
N ALA A 112 -51.18 -30.72 -25.15
CA ALA A 112 -50.16 -31.58 -24.57
C ALA A 112 -50.51 -33.06 -24.74
N ARG A 113 -49.50 -33.93 -24.85
CA ARG A 113 -49.65 -35.39 -24.95
C ARG A 113 -48.58 -36.07 -24.10
N GLY A 114 -48.97 -37.16 -23.45
CA GLY A 114 -48.11 -37.88 -22.49
C GLY A 114 -48.43 -37.49 -21.05
N VAL A 115 -48.23 -38.43 -20.12
CA VAL A 115 -48.66 -38.26 -18.72
C VAL A 115 -48.00 -37.04 -18.07
N THR A 116 -46.67 -36.93 -18.19
CA THR A 116 -45.89 -35.82 -17.59
C THR A 116 -46.23 -34.48 -18.22
N SER A 117 -46.14 -34.34 -19.55
CA SER A 117 -46.41 -33.05 -20.21
C SER A 117 -47.85 -32.57 -20.03
N VAL A 118 -48.81 -33.49 -19.90
CA VAL A 118 -50.20 -33.12 -19.56
C VAL A 118 -50.32 -32.70 -18.10
N ALA A 119 -49.58 -33.32 -17.17
CA ALA A 119 -49.55 -32.91 -15.77
C ALA A 119 -48.98 -31.49 -15.62
N ASP A 120 -47.82 -31.21 -16.23
CA ASP A 120 -47.21 -29.87 -16.21
C ASP A 120 -48.16 -28.81 -16.75
N ARG A 121 -48.79 -29.09 -17.90
CA ARG A 121 -49.74 -28.17 -18.52
C ARG A 121 -51.03 -28.00 -17.72
N LEU A 122 -51.49 -29.05 -17.04
CA LEU A 122 -52.63 -28.96 -16.12
C LEU A 122 -52.29 -28.13 -14.90
N PHE A 123 -51.08 -28.27 -14.34
CA PHE A 123 -50.63 -27.44 -13.22
C PHE A 123 -50.63 -25.95 -13.60
N GLU A 124 -50.14 -25.60 -14.80
CA GLU A 124 -50.19 -24.22 -15.30
C GLU A 124 -51.63 -23.68 -15.47
N ILE A 125 -52.60 -24.54 -15.80
CA ILE A 125 -54.00 -24.14 -16.02
C ILE A 125 -54.78 -24.09 -14.70
N LEU A 126 -54.60 -25.07 -13.82
CA LEU A 126 -55.37 -25.23 -12.59
C LEU A 126 -54.74 -24.49 -11.41
N GLY A 127 -53.42 -24.37 -11.38
CA GLY A 127 -52.63 -23.79 -10.28
C GLY A 127 -52.44 -24.73 -9.08
N TYR A 128 -52.77 -26.01 -9.22
CA TYR A 128 -52.70 -27.00 -8.15
C TYR A 128 -52.51 -28.42 -8.71
N GLU A 129 -51.99 -29.33 -7.89
CA GLU A 129 -51.79 -30.74 -8.21
C GLU A 129 -52.78 -31.62 -7.44
N PHE A 130 -52.52 -32.92 -7.38
CA PHE A 130 -53.44 -33.88 -6.77
C PHE A 130 -53.59 -33.68 -5.27
N ASP A 131 -52.50 -33.39 -4.55
CA ASP A 131 -52.54 -33.34 -3.08
C ASP A 131 -53.40 -32.15 -2.64
N GLU A 132 -53.27 -31.01 -3.32
CA GLU A 132 -54.14 -29.85 -3.14
C GLU A 132 -55.58 -30.14 -3.52
N PHE A 133 -55.80 -30.88 -4.61
CA PHE A 133 -57.15 -31.26 -5.06
C PHE A 133 -57.87 -32.13 -4.02
N VAL A 134 -57.20 -33.14 -3.48
CA VAL A 134 -57.76 -34.04 -2.48
C VAL A 134 -57.98 -33.31 -1.15
N GLU A 135 -57.03 -32.47 -0.71
CA GLU A 135 -57.19 -31.72 0.54
C GLU A 135 -58.28 -30.64 0.47
N SER A 136 -58.45 -29.97 -0.69
CA SER A 136 -59.27 -28.74 -0.78
C SER A 136 -60.58 -28.90 -1.54
N PHE A 137 -60.63 -29.72 -2.59
CA PHE A 137 -61.78 -29.84 -3.50
C PHE A 137 -62.56 -31.15 -3.33
N TYR A 138 -61.92 -32.21 -2.83
CA TYR A 138 -62.54 -33.51 -2.66
C TYR A 138 -62.52 -33.97 -1.20
N LEU A 139 -63.58 -33.62 -0.45
CA LEU A 139 -63.74 -34.09 0.92
C LEU A 139 -64.23 -35.55 0.95
N ALA A 140 -63.30 -36.51 0.92
CA ALA A 140 -63.61 -37.93 1.03
C ALA A 140 -64.14 -38.30 2.43
N GLN A 141 -65.08 -39.24 2.50
CA GLN A 141 -65.86 -39.61 3.70
C GLN A 141 -65.03 -40.17 4.90
N ARG A 142 -63.70 -40.23 4.85
CA ARG A 142 -62.88 -40.89 5.89
C ARG A 142 -61.87 -40.00 6.61
N GLU A 143 -61.63 -38.77 6.17
CA GLU A 143 -60.63 -37.88 6.79
C GLU A 143 -61.22 -36.50 7.03
N ILE A 144 -62.05 -36.39 8.07
CA ILE A 144 -62.36 -35.10 8.69
C ILE A 144 -61.19 -34.75 9.61
N THR A 145 -59.98 -34.66 9.09
CA THR A 145 -58.95 -33.84 9.72
C THR A 145 -59.14 -32.46 9.14
N THR A 146 -59.41 -31.47 10.00
CA THR A 146 -59.41 -30.06 9.59
C THR A 146 -58.16 -29.78 8.75
N PRO A 147 -58.28 -29.18 7.56
CA PRO A 147 -57.12 -28.75 6.78
C PRO A 147 -56.19 -28.00 7.73
N HIS A 148 -54.95 -28.47 7.88
CA HIS A 148 -54.03 -27.84 8.81
C HIS A 148 -53.86 -26.37 8.36
N PRO A 149 -53.94 -25.36 9.24
CA PRO A 149 -53.81 -23.95 8.85
C PRO A 149 -52.47 -23.60 8.15
N HIS A 150 -51.50 -24.50 8.27
CA HIS A 150 -50.19 -24.43 7.63
C HIS A 150 -49.98 -25.51 6.56
N SER A 151 -51.04 -26.18 6.07
CA SER A 151 -50.89 -27.18 5.02
C SER A 151 -50.34 -26.48 3.77
N VAL A 152 -49.36 -27.14 3.15
CA VAL A 152 -48.71 -26.66 1.94
C VAL A 152 -49.75 -26.39 0.85
N ALA A 153 -50.82 -27.20 0.80
CA ALA A 153 -51.92 -27.00 -0.11
C ALA A 153 -52.62 -25.65 0.06
N VAL A 154 -52.94 -25.24 1.29
CA VAL A 154 -53.55 -23.91 1.53
C VAL A 154 -52.63 -22.79 1.06
N LYS A 155 -51.31 -22.93 1.25
CA LYS A 155 -50.33 -21.92 0.81
C LYS A 155 -50.20 -21.85 -0.71
N ILE A 156 -50.25 -22.99 -1.39
CA ILE A 156 -50.26 -23.07 -2.86
C ILE A 156 -51.53 -22.42 -3.39
N MET A 157 -52.70 -22.79 -2.84
CA MET A 157 -53.99 -22.21 -3.24
C MET A 157 -54.08 -20.69 -2.98
N ALA A 158 -53.42 -20.19 -1.93
CA ALA A 158 -53.32 -18.77 -1.64
C ALA A 158 -52.27 -18.03 -2.50
N GLY A 159 -51.48 -18.74 -3.31
CA GLY A 159 -50.38 -18.18 -4.09
C GLY A 159 -49.20 -17.69 -3.24
N VAL A 160 -49.09 -18.15 -1.99
CA VAL A 160 -48.04 -17.75 -1.04
C VAL A 160 -46.82 -18.68 -1.12
N ALA A 161 -47.02 -19.94 -1.55
CA ALA A 161 -45.93 -20.92 -1.64
C ALA A 161 -44.71 -20.43 -2.48
N PRO A 162 -44.87 -19.81 -3.66
CA PRO A 162 -43.74 -19.26 -4.40
C PRO A 162 -43.01 -18.13 -3.65
N LEU A 163 -43.73 -17.35 -2.85
CA LEU A 163 -43.14 -16.27 -2.05
C LEU A 163 -42.32 -16.80 -0.89
N GLU A 164 -42.77 -17.88 -0.24
CA GLU A 164 -42.00 -18.56 0.80
C GLU A 164 -40.71 -19.16 0.25
N GLN A 165 -40.76 -19.76 -0.95
CA GLN A 165 -39.57 -20.28 -1.61
C GLN A 165 -38.53 -19.16 -1.84
N VAL A 166 -38.96 -18.04 -2.42
CA VAL A 166 -38.09 -16.87 -2.64
C VAL A 166 -37.54 -16.31 -1.33
N SER A 167 -38.36 -16.28 -0.27
CA SER A 167 -37.91 -15.86 1.07
C SER A 167 -36.79 -16.74 1.60
N SER A 168 -36.93 -18.07 1.47
CA SER A 168 -35.91 -19.03 1.88
C SER A 168 -34.62 -18.88 1.08
N GLU A 169 -34.72 -18.67 -0.24
CA GLU A 169 -33.55 -18.44 -1.10
C GLU A 169 -32.79 -17.17 -0.69
N PHE A 170 -33.50 -16.08 -0.36
CA PHE A 170 -32.88 -14.86 0.14
C PHE A 170 -32.25 -15.03 1.52
N GLU A 171 -32.86 -15.79 2.43
CA GLU A 171 -32.27 -16.08 3.74
C GLU A 171 -30.94 -16.83 3.60
N GLU A 172 -30.85 -17.80 2.70
CA GLU A 172 -29.60 -18.51 2.40
C GLU A 172 -28.54 -17.59 1.77
N GLU A 173 -28.95 -16.66 0.91
CA GLU A 173 -28.03 -15.72 0.26
C GLU A 173 -27.49 -14.67 1.25
N ILE A 174 -28.35 -14.15 2.13
CA ILE A 174 -27.96 -13.23 3.21
C ILE A 174 -26.91 -13.89 4.11
N ALA A 175 -27.14 -15.13 4.54
CA ALA A 175 -26.20 -15.86 5.39
C ALA A 175 -24.80 -16.01 4.72
N LYS A 176 -24.75 -16.23 3.41
CA LYS A 176 -23.48 -16.30 2.67
C LYS A 176 -22.78 -14.93 2.61
N PHE A 177 -23.53 -13.85 2.42
CA PHE A 177 -22.96 -12.51 2.41
C PHE A 177 -22.44 -12.09 3.78
N GLU A 178 -23.10 -12.50 4.86
CA GLU A 178 -22.60 -12.29 6.23
C GLU A 178 -21.26 -13.00 6.45
N GLU A 179 -21.12 -14.26 6.02
CA GLU A 179 -19.85 -15.00 6.11
C GLU A 179 -18.73 -14.32 5.30
N MET A 180 -19.03 -13.84 4.08
CA MET A 180 -18.05 -13.09 3.27
C MET A 180 -17.66 -11.75 3.90
N LEU A 181 -18.60 -11.05 4.53
CA LEU A 181 -18.32 -9.80 5.24
C LEU A 181 -17.36 -10.04 6.40
N ASP A 182 -17.59 -11.09 7.20
CA ASP A 182 -16.71 -11.46 8.31
C ASP A 182 -15.28 -11.77 7.83
N GLU A 183 -15.13 -12.47 6.70
CA GLU A 183 -13.82 -12.77 6.09
C GLU A 183 -13.10 -11.48 5.64
N ILE A 184 -13.81 -10.59 4.93
CA ILE A 184 -13.25 -9.32 4.45
C ILE A 184 -12.89 -8.39 5.62
N GLU A 185 -13.72 -8.34 6.66
CA GLU A 185 -13.41 -7.55 7.86
C GLU A 185 -12.16 -8.07 8.58
N ALA A 186 -12.00 -9.39 8.67
CA ALA A 186 -10.80 -10.00 9.23
C ALA A 186 -9.54 -9.67 8.40
N GLU A 187 -9.63 -9.74 7.07
CA GLU A 187 -8.52 -9.38 6.17
C GLU A 187 -8.18 -7.88 6.28
N ALA A 188 -9.19 -7.02 6.31
CA ALA A 188 -9.00 -5.58 6.46
C ALA A 188 -8.31 -5.23 7.78
N GLU A 189 -8.65 -5.92 8.87
CA GLU A 189 -8.01 -5.71 10.16
C GLU A 189 -6.55 -6.22 10.17
N ALA A 190 -6.29 -7.36 9.55
CA ALA A 190 -4.92 -7.86 9.37
C ALA A 190 -4.04 -6.87 8.56
N LEU A 191 -4.58 -6.32 7.48
CA LEU A 191 -3.88 -5.31 6.67
C LEU A 191 -3.65 -3.99 7.43
N ARG A 192 -4.58 -3.58 8.30
CA ARG A 192 -4.38 -2.42 9.18
C ARG A 192 -3.24 -2.66 10.17
N GLN A 193 -3.20 -3.85 10.78
CA GLN A 193 -2.09 -4.22 11.69
C GLN A 193 -0.76 -4.25 10.95
N GLU A 194 -0.72 -4.80 9.73
CA GLU A 194 0.49 -4.78 8.91
C GLU A 194 0.92 -3.34 8.58
N GLN A 195 -0.02 -2.44 8.28
CA GLN A 195 0.29 -1.01 8.10
C GLN A 195 0.82 -0.33 9.36
N GLU A 196 0.27 -0.66 10.54
CA GLU A 196 0.78 -0.17 11.83
C GLU A 196 2.16 -0.73 12.15
N GLU A 197 2.47 -1.98 11.80
CA GLU A 197 3.82 -2.55 11.95
C GLU A 197 4.82 -1.94 10.96
N LEU A 198 4.35 -1.64 9.74
CA LEU A 198 5.12 -0.98 8.71
C LEU A 198 5.31 0.52 8.97
N ASP A 199 4.87 1.04 10.13
CA ASP A 199 4.89 2.45 10.56
C ASP A 199 6.02 3.21 9.85
N PHE A 200 5.65 3.81 8.71
CA PHE A 200 6.52 4.65 7.95
C PHE A 200 6.81 5.82 8.86
N GLN A 201 7.89 5.75 9.66
CA GLN A 201 8.25 6.78 10.62
C GLN A 201 8.21 8.11 9.89
N GLU A 202 7.12 8.85 10.10
CA GLU A 202 6.77 9.97 9.26
C GLU A 202 7.78 11.06 9.57
N GLY A 203 8.72 11.28 8.64
CA GLY A 203 9.87 12.16 8.84
C GLY A 203 11.24 11.49 9.02
N LEU A 204 11.34 10.16 9.07
CA LEU A 204 12.66 9.49 9.04
C LEU A 204 13.38 9.79 7.72
N LEU A 205 12.66 9.82 6.60
CA LEU A 205 13.22 10.23 5.32
C LEU A 205 13.73 11.69 5.36
N VAL A 206 12.95 12.60 5.96
CA VAL A 206 13.32 14.02 6.09
C VAL A 206 14.54 14.19 6.98
N THR A 207 14.61 13.49 8.11
CA THR A 207 15.78 13.54 9.00
C THR A 207 17.02 12.93 8.37
N LEU A 208 16.88 11.87 7.56
CA LEU A 208 17.99 11.30 6.77
C LEU A 208 18.45 12.24 5.66
N GLU A 209 17.54 12.94 4.98
CA GLU A 209 17.88 13.97 4.00
C GLU A 209 18.58 15.16 4.65
N ASP A 210 18.09 15.65 5.79
CA ASP A 210 18.73 16.73 6.56
C ASP A 210 20.12 16.30 7.04
N ARG A 211 20.27 15.06 7.52
CA ARG A 211 21.57 14.51 7.94
C ARG A 211 22.53 14.40 6.77
N LYS A 212 22.06 13.93 5.61
CA LYS A 212 22.85 13.88 4.38
C LYS A 212 23.32 15.28 3.97
N ASN A 213 22.41 16.25 3.93
CA ASN A 213 22.73 17.63 3.55
C ASN A 213 23.75 18.25 4.53
N ALA A 214 23.62 18.00 5.83
CA ALA A 214 24.58 18.45 6.84
C ALA A 214 25.97 17.82 6.65
N LEU A 215 26.03 16.51 6.35
CA LEU A 215 27.29 15.81 6.07
C LEU A 215 27.93 16.31 4.77
N GLU A 216 27.15 16.56 3.72
CA GLU A 216 27.66 17.12 2.47
C GLU A 216 28.25 18.53 2.67
N ALA A 217 27.62 19.37 3.48
CA ALA A 217 28.14 20.69 3.85
C ALA A 217 29.44 20.58 4.67
N GLU A 218 29.53 19.63 5.61
CA GLU A 218 30.74 19.38 6.39
C GLU A 218 31.90 18.88 5.51
N VAL A 219 31.62 17.99 4.56
CA VAL A 219 32.60 17.52 3.57
C VAL A 219 33.08 18.67 2.68
N ALA A 220 32.17 19.53 2.21
CA ALA A 220 32.54 20.70 1.40
C ALA A 220 33.44 21.67 2.19
N ALA A 221 33.08 21.98 3.44
CA ALA A 221 33.88 22.84 4.30
C ALA A 221 35.27 22.24 4.60
N ASN A 222 35.34 20.92 4.83
CA ASN A 222 36.62 20.24 5.04
C ASN A 222 37.49 20.24 3.77
N LYS A 223 36.91 20.09 2.57
CA LYS A 223 37.65 20.22 1.30
C LYS A 223 38.24 21.63 1.13
N GLU A 224 37.48 22.68 1.42
CA GLU A 224 37.96 24.06 1.34
C GLU A 224 39.11 24.31 2.33
N ARG A 225 38.99 23.80 3.56
CA ARG A 225 40.05 23.89 4.58
C ARG A 225 41.32 23.15 4.17
N VAL A 226 41.19 21.95 3.60
CA VAL A 226 42.34 21.18 3.07
C VAL A 226 43.05 21.99 1.99
N SER A 227 42.31 22.56 1.04
CA SER A 227 42.88 23.41 0.00
C SER A 227 43.58 24.66 0.58
N ALA A 228 43.00 25.29 1.60
CA ALA A 228 43.62 26.42 2.29
C ALA A 228 44.91 26.02 3.02
N LEU A 229 44.94 24.84 3.65
CA LEU A 229 46.14 24.30 4.30
C LEU A 229 47.24 24.00 3.28
N GLU A 230 46.90 23.38 2.15
CA GLU A 230 47.83 23.13 1.05
C GLU A 230 48.44 24.43 0.51
N HIS A 231 47.61 25.46 0.31
CA HIS A 231 48.08 26.76 -0.15
C HIS A 231 49.01 27.45 0.87
N ALA A 232 48.68 27.34 2.17
CA ALA A 232 49.50 27.89 3.23
C ALA A 232 50.84 27.14 3.39
N ILE A 233 50.86 25.83 3.17
CA ILE A 233 52.08 25.01 3.16
C ILE A 233 52.98 25.43 1.99
N ASP A 234 52.45 25.54 0.77
CA ASP A 234 53.24 25.95 -0.41
C ASP A 234 53.84 27.36 -0.23
N THR A 235 53.07 28.29 0.31
CA THR A 235 53.55 29.65 0.64
C THR A 235 54.68 29.60 1.67
N TYR A 236 54.54 28.79 2.71
CA TYR A 236 55.59 28.61 3.70
C TYR A 236 56.86 27.99 3.11
N GLU A 237 56.75 26.92 2.32
CA GLU A 237 57.88 26.26 1.67
C GLU A 237 58.65 27.22 0.75
N ARG A 238 57.93 28.06 0.01
CA ARG A 238 58.50 29.07 -0.90
C ARG A 238 59.26 30.17 -0.15
N ASP A 239 58.69 30.69 0.93
CA ASP A 239 59.22 31.86 1.63
C ASP A 239 60.22 31.52 2.73
N TYR A 240 60.18 30.31 3.30
CA TYR A 240 61.13 29.82 4.30
C TYR A 240 62.61 30.00 3.91
N PRO A 241 63.07 29.58 2.70
CA PRO A 241 64.46 29.81 2.30
C PRO A 241 64.80 31.29 2.13
N LEU A 242 63.82 32.13 1.74
CA LEU A 242 63.99 33.58 1.59
C LEU A 242 64.16 34.26 2.96
N ILE A 243 63.36 33.87 3.96
CA ILE A 243 63.48 34.35 5.34
C ILE A 243 64.85 34.00 5.91
N ARG A 244 65.31 32.74 5.79
CA ARG A 244 66.65 32.33 6.28
C ARG A 244 67.77 33.12 5.60
N ARG A 245 67.69 33.35 4.29
CA ARG A 245 68.68 34.17 3.56
C ARG A 245 68.66 35.64 4.03
N ALA A 246 67.48 36.21 4.27
CA ALA A 246 67.33 37.57 4.79
C ALA A 246 67.91 37.70 6.20
N GLU A 247 67.67 36.73 7.07
CA GLU A 247 68.22 36.68 8.43
C GLU A 247 69.75 36.51 8.44
N GLY A 248 70.30 35.65 7.58
CA GLY A 248 71.74 35.51 7.42
C GLY A 248 72.42 36.80 6.95
N LYS A 249 71.81 37.50 5.96
CA LYS A 249 72.28 38.82 5.51
C LYS A 249 72.16 39.88 6.60
N ARG A 250 71.09 39.84 7.42
CA ARG A 250 70.91 40.70 8.60
C ARG A 250 71.97 40.44 9.67
N GLY A 251 72.34 39.18 9.92
CA GLY A 251 73.40 38.80 10.86
C GLY A 251 74.73 39.40 10.45
N ARG A 252 75.12 39.23 9.18
CA ARG A 252 76.34 39.84 8.61
C ARG A 252 76.32 41.37 8.67
N ALA A 253 75.20 42.00 8.33
CA ALA A 253 75.08 43.46 8.37
C ALA A 253 75.15 44.01 9.80
N ARG A 254 74.58 43.30 10.80
CA ARG A 254 74.71 43.64 12.22
C ARG A 254 76.15 43.54 12.71
N PHE A 255 76.86 42.47 12.32
CA PHE A 255 78.27 42.28 12.65
C PHE A 255 79.12 43.43 12.09
N TRP A 256 78.99 43.74 10.80
CA TRP A 256 79.72 44.85 10.19
C TRP A 256 79.36 46.20 10.80
N ARG A 257 78.08 46.46 11.10
CA ARG A 257 77.67 47.66 11.84
C ARG A 257 78.38 47.78 13.18
N PHE A 258 78.44 46.69 13.95
CA PHE A 258 79.13 46.66 15.24
C PHE A 258 80.62 46.92 15.09
N VAL A 259 81.28 46.26 14.14
CA VAL A 259 82.71 46.47 13.84
C VAL A 259 82.98 47.91 13.45
N THR A 260 82.20 48.48 12.51
CA THR A 260 82.37 49.89 12.10
C THR A 260 82.09 50.87 13.23
N PHE A 261 81.15 50.56 14.14
CA PHE A 261 80.85 51.40 15.29
C PHE A 261 82.00 51.38 16.31
N VAL A 262 82.54 50.21 16.64
CA VAL A 262 83.68 50.08 17.55
C VAL A 262 84.90 50.79 16.95
N LEU A 263 85.19 50.59 15.68
CA LEU A 263 86.30 51.29 14.99
C LEU A 263 86.08 52.80 14.94
N ALA A 264 84.85 53.27 14.67
CA ALA A 264 84.54 54.69 14.69
C ALA A 264 84.71 55.30 16.08
N LEU A 265 84.31 54.58 17.14
CA LEU A 265 84.44 55.04 18.54
C LEU A 265 85.90 55.09 18.96
N VAL A 266 86.70 54.06 18.61
CA VAL A 266 88.14 54.06 18.84
C VAL A 266 88.80 55.21 18.08
N ALA A 267 88.52 55.38 16.77
CA ALA A 267 89.07 56.46 15.95
C ALA A 267 88.71 57.85 16.48
N ALA A 268 87.44 58.06 16.87
CA ALA A 268 86.96 59.31 17.45
C ALA A 268 87.57 59.57 18.84
N GLY A 269 87.72 58.54 19.67
CA GLY A 269 88.37 58.63 20.98
C GLY A 269 89.86 58.97 20.85
N THR A 270 90.57 58.30 19.94
CA THR A 270 91.98 58.61 19.63
C THR A 270 92.13 60.03 19.09
N TRP A 271 91.24 60.47 18.20
CA TRP A 271 91.23 61.85 17.72
C TRP A 271 91.00 62.85 18.85
N GLY A 272 89.99 62.64 19.71
CA GLY A 272 89.65 63.55 20.80
C GLY A 272 90.78 63.71 21.81
N LEU A 273 91.42 62.59 22.19
CA LEU A 273 92.55 62.58 23.13
C LEU A 273 93.79 63.28 22.57
N LEU A 274 94.03 63.15 21.25
CA LEU A 274 95.18 63.77 20.58
C LEU A 274 94.95 65.24 20.22
N SER A 275 93.71 65.65 19.92
CA SER A 275 93.40 67.02 19.47
C SER A 275 93.08 68.00 20.59
N GLN A 276 92.42 67.57 21.68
CA GLN A 276 91.98 68.45 22.77
C GLN A 276 92.64 68.16 24.14
N GLY A 277 93.35 67.03 24.29
CA GLY A 277 93.89 66.55 25.57
C GLY A 277 95.40 66.67 25.76
N GLY A 278 96.04 67.72 25.24
CA GLY A 278 97.52 67.86 25.17
C GLY A 278 98.28 67.79 26.50
N ASP A 279 97.63 68.05 27.65
CA ASP A 279 98.26 68.06 28.97
C ASP A 279 97.90 66.85 29.86
N LEU A 280 97.14 65.88 29.36
CA LEU A 280 96.81 64.66 30.10
C LEU A 280 97.91 63.60 29.96
N PRO A 281 98.33 62.92 31.04
CA PRO A 281 99.39 61.90 31.01
C PRO A 281 99.04 60.72 30.06
N GLN A 282 97.75 60.45 29.87
CA GLN A 282 97.24 59.39 28.98
C GLN A 282 97.48 59.71 27.49
N SER A 283 97.43 60.99 27.09
CA SER A 283 97.65 61.40 25.69
C SER A 283 99.12 61.21 25.29
N ARG A 284 100.06 61.52 26.20
CA ARG A 284 101.50 61.34 25.98
C ARG A 284 101.91 59.86 25.85
N GLN A 285 101.31 58.98 26.64
CA GLN A 285 101.52 57.52 26.53
C GLN A 285 100.99 56.97 25.19
N LEU A 286 99.82 57.43 24.74
CA LEU A 286 99.24 57.04 23.46
C LEU A 286 100.10 57.50 22.27
N LEU A 287 100.62 58.73 22.31
CA LEU A 287 101.55 59.24 21.30
C LEU A 287 102.84 58.43 21.23
N GLN A 288 103.44 58.07 22.39
CA GLN A 288 104.62 57.20 22.43
C GLN A 288 104.35 55.82 21.82
N LEU A 289 103.21 55.20 22.16
CA LEU A 289 102.83 53.89 21.60
C LEU A 289 102.60 53.96 20.08
N LEU A 290 101.97 55.02 19.59
CA LEU A 290 101.76 55.24 18.15
C LEU A 290 103.08 55.48 17.41
N GLN A 291 104.00 56.28 17.95
CA GLN A 291 105.33 56.50 17.37
C GLN A 291 106.19 55.23 17.38
N GLN A 292 106.01 54.34 18.37
CA GLN A 292 106.72 53.07 18.46
C GLN A 292 106.19 52.02 17.48
N GLN A 293 104.87 51.94 17.29
CA GLN A 293 104.25 50.95 16.40
C GLN A 293 104.14 51.40 14.95
N VAL A 294 104.08 52.71 14.68
CA VAL A 294 103.94 53.26 13.33
C VAL A 294 105.23 53.99 12.94
N THR A 295 106.09 53.29 12.21
CA THR A 295 107.36 53.84 11.70
C THR A 295 107.09 55.01 10.74
N GLY A 296 107.50 56.21 11.12
CA GLY A 296 107.35 57.43 10.32
C GLY A 296 106.17 58.33 10.68
N TRP A 297 105.65 58.24 11.92
CA TRP A 297 104.57 59.10 12.40
C TRP A 297 104.88 60.60 12.27
N GLN A 298 103.99 61.35 11.62
CA GLN A 298 104.07 62.81 11.49
C GLN A 298 102.82 63.44 12.11
N ASP A 299 102.96 64.50 12.91
CA ASP A 299 101.81 65.17 13.57
C ASP A 299 100.77 65.72 12.58
N ALA A 300 101.12 65.87 11.30
CA ALA A 300 100.21 66.18 10.20
C ALA A 300 99.14 65.09 9.94
N TRP A 301 99.27 63.90 10.54
CA TRP A 301 98.37 62.77 10.33
C TRP A 301 97.15 62.79 11.24
N ILE A 302 97.19 63.60 12.31
CA ILE A 302 96.07 63.81 13.22
C ILE A 302 94.79 64.10 12.41
N PRO A 303 94.68 65.16 11.55
CA PRO A 303 93.52 65.49 10.70
C PRO A 303 92.89 64.30 9.94
N TYR A 304 93.70 63.35 9.50
CA TYR A 304 93.22 62.20 8.74
C TYR A 304 92.53 61.13 9.62
N ILE A 305 92.85 61.03 10.90
CA ILE A 305 92.15 60.13 11.85
C ILE A 305 90.70 60.60 12.05
N GLY A 306 90.48 61.92 12.08
CA GLY A 306 89.15 62.53 12.19
C GLY A 306 88.30 62.27 10.95
N VAL A 307 88.88 62.43 9.76
CA VAL A 307 88.23 62.05 8.48
C VAL A 307 87.93 60.55 8.46
N GLY A 308 88.85 59.70 8.95
CA GLY A 308 88.63 58.27 9.09
C GLY A 308 87.43 57.92 10.00
N ALA A 309 87.28 58.61 11.12
CA ALA A 309 86.13 58.46 12.01
C ALA A 309 84.81 58.86 11.32
N ILE A 310 84.79 59.92 10.52
CA ILE A 310 83.63 60.33 9.73
C ILE A 310 83.26 59.27 8.68
N VAL A 311 84.24 58.75 7.93
CA VAL A 311 84.01 57.70 6.92
C VAL A 311 83.46 56.42 7.58
N LEU A 312 84.01 56.02 8.72
CA LEU A 312 83.49 54.89 9.51
C LEU A 312 82.07 55.15 10.02
N GLY A 313 81.75 56.39 10.40
CA GLY A 313 80.40 56.81 10.76
C GLY A 313 79.40 56.69 9.60
N VAL A 314 79.79 57.10 8.38
CA VAL A 314 78.97 56.93 7.16
C VAL A 314 78.77 55.44 6.83
N LEU A 315 79.82 54.63 6.92
CA LEU A 315 79.73 53.18 6.72
C LEU A 315 78.82 52.52 7.76
N MET A 316 78.90 52.95 9.03
CA MET A 316 78.00 52.49 10.09
C MET A 316 76.54 52.83 9.75
N PHE A 317 76.27 54.05 9.27
CA PHE A 317 74.92 54.45 8.86
C PHE A 317 74.41 53.63 7.66
N PHE A 318 75.27 53.35 6.68
CA PHE A 318 74.94 52.47 5.55
C PHE A 318 74.59 51.04 6.02
N PHE A 319 75.38 50.45 6.92
CA PHE A 319 75.06 49.14 7.48
C PHE A 319 73.81 49.16 8.35
N TRP A 320 73.52 50.27 9.03
CA TRP A 320 72.27 50.46 9.77
C TRP A 320 71.04 50.46 8.84
N MET A 321 71.09 51.19 7.71
CA MET A 321 70.05 51.15 6.68
C MET A 321 69.88 49.74 6.10
N ARG A 322 70.98 49.03 5.83
CA ARG A 322 70.93 47.65 5.31
C ARG A 322 70.31 46.65 6.30
N VAL A 323 70.59 46.81 7.59
CA VAL A 323 69.94 46.02 8.66
C VAL A 323 68.44 46.32 8.68
N SER A 324 68.05 47.60 8.58
CA SER A 324 66.64 48.00 8.57
C SER A 324 65.90 47.43 7.34
N TYR A 325 66.50 47.51 6.15
CA TYR A 325 65.94 46.95 4.92
C TYR A 325 65.72 45.43 5.02
N HIS A 326 66.74 44.66 5.44
CA HIS A 326 66.58 43.22 5.60
C HIS A 326 65.64 42.85 6.75
N ASN A 327 65.49 43.71 7.76
CA ASN A 327 64.50 43.52 8.81
C ASN A 327 63.07 43.71 8.31
N ARG A 328 62.81 44.77 7.54
CA ARG A 328 61.51 44.99 6.88
C ARG A 328 61.17 43.84 5.94
N ARG A 329 62.11 43.42 5.08
CA ARG A 329 61.88 42.32 4.14
C ARG A 329 61.62 40.99 4.84
N ALA A 330 62.31 40.71 5.96
CA ALA A 330 62.04 39.52 6.76
C ALA A 330 60.69 39.59 7.49
N GLN A 331 60.23 40.78 7.88
CA GLN A 331 58.91 40.98 8.49
C GLN A 331 57.78 40.82 7.47
N GLU A 332 57.93 41.34 6.25
CA GLU A 332 56.97 41.15 5.15
C GLU A 332 56.78 39.66 4.84
N LEU A 333 57.87 38.93 4.59
CA LEU A 333 57.82 37.48 4.32
C LEU A 333 57.24 36.69 5.51
N ARG A 334 57.53 37.11 6.75
CA ARG A 334 56.92 36.49 7.94
C ARG A 334 55.43 36.77 8.05
N ALA A 335 54.97 37.94 7.61
CA ALA A 335 53.54 38.26 7.58
C ALA A 335 52.81 37.44 6.51
N GLU A 336 53.42 37.22 5.35
CA GLU A 336 52.90 36.33 4.29
C GLU A 336 52.83 34.87 4.79
N THR A 337 53.87 34.38 5.47
CA THR A 337 53.87 33.01 6.05
C THR A 337 53.05 32.85 7.34
N ALA A 338 52.47 33.93 7.90
CA ALA A 338 51.67 33.86 9.12
C ALA A 338 50.28 33.23 8.90
N GLU A 339 49.92 32.94 7.65
CA GLU A 339 48.69 32.22 7.31
C GLU A 339 48.75 30.74 7.69
N LEU A 340 49.93 30.09 7.62
CA LEU A 340 50.07 28.67 7.94
C LEU A 340 49.76 28.35 9.42
N PRO A 341 50.29 29.07 10.42
CA PRO A 341 49.91 28.86 11.82
C PRO A 341 48.41 29.02 12.07
N ARG A 342 47.77 30.00 11.41
CA ARG A 342 46.33 30.25 11.53
C ARG A 342 45.52 29.12 10.90
N ALA A 343 45.93 28.64 9.73
CA ALA A 343 45.29 27.51 9.06
C ALA A 343 45.43 26.20 9.87
N MET A 344 46.59 25.97 10.49
CA MET A 344 46.82 24.83 11.38
C MET A 344 46.02 24.92 12.69
N GLU A 345 45.89 26.11 13.29
CA GLU A 345 45.03 26.31 14.47
C GLU A 345 43.56 26.06 14.14
N ALA A 346 43.08 26.54 12.99
CA ALA A 346 41.74 26.28 12.50
C ALA A 346 41.47 24.79 12.25
N ALA A 347 42.47 24.05 11.74
CA ALA A 347 42.37 22.60 11.54
C ALA A 347 42.40 21.82 12.87
N ARG A 348 43.19 22.28 13.86
CA ARG A 348 43.34 21.61 15.16
C ARG A 348 42.15 21.83 16.09
N ALA A 349 41.36 22.88 15.88
CA ALA A 349 40.13 23.14 16.64
C ALA A 349 39.02 22.11 16.38
N ILE A 350 39.18 21.24 15.37
CA ILE A 350 38.28 20.12 15.10
C ILE A 350 38.68 18.97 16.03
N GLY A 351 37.90 18.75 17.09
CA GLY A 351 37.99 17.55 17.90
C GLY A 351 37.71 16.29 17.06
N PRO A 352 38.14 15.09 17.51
CA PRO A 352 37.84 13.86 16.79
C PRO A 352 36.33 13.73 16.55
N LEU A 353 35.96 13.21 15.38
CA LEU A 353 34.57 12.90 15.04
C LEU A 353 33.93 12.17 16.22
N PRO A 354 32.74 12.59 16.70
CA PRO A 354 32.02 11.81 17.70
C PRO A 354 31.85 10.40 17.15
N ALA A 355 32.28 9.40 17.92
CA ALA A 355 32.12 8.00 17.56
C ALA A 355 30.63 7.75 17.26
N GLU A 356 30.36 7.12 16.12
CA GLU A 356 29.02 6.69 15.74
C GLU A 356 28.42 5.89 16.89
N SER A 357 27.42 6.47 17.57
CA SER A 357 26.50 5.67 18.37
C SER A 357 25.61 4.91 17.38
N SER A 358 25.89 3.62 17.19
CA SER A 358 25.01 2.69 16.49
C SER A 358 23.57 2.88 16.97
N PRO A 359 22.60 3.11 16.07
CA PRO A 359 21.19 2.92 16.39
C PRO A 359 20.94 1.42 16.37
N GLY A 360 20.99 0.79 17.54
CA GLY A 360 20.84 -0.64 17.70
C GLY A 360 20.74 -1.03 19.18
N ASP A 361 19.71 -0.52 19.84
CA ASP A 361 19.00 -1.20 20.94
C ASP A 361 17.81 -0.31 21.34
N GLY A 362 16.61 -0.75 20.96
CA GLY A 362 15.33 -0.08 21.18
C GLY A 362 14.28 -0.66 20.26
#